data_AF-A0A818HD69-F1
#
_entry.id   AF-A0A818HD69-F1
#
_cell.length_a   1.000
_cell.length_b   1.000
_cell.length_c   1.000
_cell.angle_alpha   90.00
_cell.angle_beta   90.00
_cell.angle_gamma   90.00
#
_symmetry.space_group_name_H-M   'P 1'
#
loop_
_entity.id
_entity.type
_entity.pdbx_description
1 polymer ?
#
loop_
_entity_poly.entity_id
_entity_poly.type
_entity_poly.pdbx_seq_one_letter_code
_entity_poly.pdbx_strand_id
1 'polypeptide(L)'
;MILEQDSSRPQGFMVWACILSYGRSSFVFKQKEKRTIFLQDSAPSHVSKKTIAFLNASKMKYVKPEEYMPKSPHAATMDYSIWGYLKQRLNKQKIGSLSELKKIHISGQSWIKFILIKF
;
A
#
# COMPACT_ATOMS: atom_id res chain seq x y z
N MET A 1 -3.63 0.82 -22.35
CA MET A 1 -2.65 1.77 -22.92
C MET A 1 -1.46 1.76 -21.98
N ILE A 2 -0.48 0.92 -22.29
CA ILE A 2 0.77 0.80 -21.54
C ILE A 2 1.74 1.77 -22.21
N LEU A 3 2.18 2.79 -21.48
CA LEU A 3 3.24 3.68 -21.95
C LEU A 3 4.56 2.94 -21.69
N GLU A 4 5.33 2.68 -22.75
CA GLU A 4 6.71 2.21 -22.63
C GLU A 4 7.53 3.22 -21.83
N GLN A 5 8.29 2.75 -20.85
CA GLN A 5 9.12 3.59 -19.98
C GLN A 5 10.61 3.27 -20.18
N ASP A 6 11.39 4.32 -20.47
CA ASP A 6 12.81 4.30 -20.83
C ASP A 6 13.73 3.70 -19.75
N SER A 7 14.64 2.85 -20.21
CA SER A 7 15.67 2.07 -19.50
C SER A 7 16.74 2.86 -18.72
N SER A 8 16.76 4.19 -18.85
CA SER A 8 17.81 5.06 -18.29
C SER A 8 17.58 5.54 -16.85
N ARG A 9 16.40 5.31 -16.26
CA ARG A 9 16.06 5.73 -14.90
C ARG A 9 16.18 4.58 -13.89
N PRO A 10 16.66 4.80 -12.65
CA PRO A 10 16.74 3.75 -11.65
C PRO A 10 15.36 3.10 -11.45
N GLN A 11 15.34 1.77 -11.47
CA GLN A 11 14.14 0.94 -11.37
C GLN A 11 13.25 1.40 -10.21
N GLY A 12 12.08 1.96 -10.53
CA GLY A 12 11.06 2.22 -9.52
C GLY A 12 10.64 0.91 -8.88
N PHE A 13 10.55 0.88 -7.55
CA PHE A 13 10.00 -0.25 -6.80
C PHE A 13 8.63 0.14 -6.25
N MET A 14 7.68 -0.80 -6.33
CA MET A 14 6.38 -0.63 -5.68
C MET A 14 6.43 -1.19 -4.26
N VAL A 15 5.74 -0.55 -3.33
CA VAL A 15 5.63 -1.01 -1.94
C VAL A 15 4.16 -1.14 -1.62
N TRP A 16 3.78 -2.25 -1.00
CA TRP A 16 2.44 -2.42 -0.47
C TRP A 16 2.51 -2.31 1.06
N ALA A 17 1.61 -1.55 1.66
CA ALA A 17 1.50 -1.46 3.11
C ALA A 17 0.05 -1.27 3.52
N CYS A 18 -0.26 -1.69 4.74
CA CYS A 18 -1.55 -1.48 5.39
C CYS A 18 -1.30 -0.97 6.82
N ILE A 19 -2.10 0.00 7.25
CA ILE A 19 -2.02 0.63 8.57
C ILE A 19 -3.43 0.65 9.17
N LEU A 20 -3.50 0.49 10.49
CA LEU A 20 -4.72 0.67 11.28
C LEU A 20 -4.64 1.99 12.05
N SER A 21 -5.78 2.56 12.43
CA SER A 21 -5.82 3.84 13.16
C SER A 21 -5.11 3.79 14.52
N TYR A 22 -5.07 2.63 15.17
CA TYR A 22 -4.28 2.37 16.39
C TYR A 22 -2.83 1.92 16.12
N GLY A 23 -2.38 2.01 14.86
CA GLY A 23 -1.01 1.76 14.47
C GLY A 23 -0.85 0.56 13.53
N ARG A 24 0.08 -0.32 13.86
CA ARG A 24 0.70 -1.27 12.92
C ARG A 24 -0.19 -2.50 12.70
N SER A 25 -0.44 -2.91 11.45
CA SER A 25 -1.16 -4.14 11.13
C SER A 25 -0.26 -5.17 10.45
N SER A 26 -0.40 -6.45 10.80
CA SER A 26 0.22 -7.51 9.99
C SER A 26 -0.58 -7.72 8.71
N PHE A 27 0.11 -8.10 7.63
CA PHE A 27 -0.49 -8.56 6.35
C PHE A 27 -1.46 -9.73 6.50
N VAL A 28 -1.41 -10.40 7.66
CA VAL A 28 -2.41 -11.39 8.01
C VAL A 28 -3.67 -10.63 8.39
N PHE A 29 -4.65 -10.65 7.48
CA PHE A 29 -6.03 -10.25 7.74
C PHE A 29 -6.66 -11.19 8.78
N LYS A 30 -6.22 -11.10 10.03
CA LYS A 30 -6.98 -11.61 11.16
C LYS A 30 -7.92 -10.49 11.57
N GLN A 31 -9.20 -10.67 11.28
CA GLN A 31 -10.25 -9.82 11.85
C GLN A 31 -10.22 -9.99 13.37
N LYS A 32 -9.36 -9.20 14.03
CA LYS A 32 -9.16 -9.26 15.48
C LYS A 32 -10.19 -8.39 16.20
N GLU A 33 -10.76 -7.40 15.50
CA GLU A 33 -11.66 -6.42 16.08
C GLU A 33 -12.96 -6.27 15.28
N LYS A 34 -14.08 -6.21 16.00
CA LYS A 34 -15.44 -6.18 15.44
C LYS A 34 -15.80 -4.88 14.70
N ARG A 35 -14.89 -3.88 14.62
CA ARG A 35 -15.18 -2.53 14.06
C ARG A 35 -14.12 -2.00 13.10
N THR A 36 -13.37 -2.85 12.41
CA THR A 36 -12.43 -2.40 11.37
C THR A 36 -13.14 -2.33 10.02
N ILE A 37 -12.96 -1.24 9.29
CA ILE A 37 -13.36 -1.08 7.89
C ILE A 37 -12.09 -0.96 7.04
N PHE A 38 -11.96 -1.82 6.04
CA PHE A 38 -10.85 -1.78 5.11
C PHE A 38 -11.06 -0.70 4.05
N LEU A 39 -10.06 0.15 3.88
CA LEU A 39 -10.04 1.23 2.89
C LEU A 39 -8.95 0.95 1.87
N GLN A 40 -9.31 0.96 0.59
CA GLN A 40 -8.39 0.90 -0.56
C GLN A 40 -8.91 1.84 -1.65
N ASP A 41 -8.04 2.26 -2.57
CA ASP A 41 -8.44 3.11 -3.70
C ASP A 41 -9.20 2.32 -4.78
N SER A 42 -9.68 3.03 -5.80
CA SER A 42 -10.41 2.45 -6.93
C SER A 42 -9.52 1.90 -8.06
N ALA A 43 -8.25 1.56 -7.79
CA ALA A 43 -7.38 0.99 -8.83
C ALA A 43 -8.00 -0.30 -9.43
N PRO A 44 -7.85 -0.58 -10.74
CA PRO A 44 -8.52 -1.71 -11.40
C PRO A 44 -8.29 -3.07 -10.73
N SER A 45 -7.10 -3.30 -10.17
CA SER A 45 -6.76 -4.52 -9.41
C SER A 45 -7.54 -4.64 -8.10
N HIS A 46 -7.78 -3.52 -7.41
CA HIS A 46 -8.48 -3.46 -6.12
C HIS A 46 -9.99 -3.66 -6.27
N VAL A 47 -10.57 -3.17 -7.37
CA VAL A 47 -12.00 -3.31 -7.68
C VAL A 47 -12.32 -4.53 -8.55
N SER A 48 -11.32 -5.36 -8.84
CA SER A 48 -11.52 -6.55 -9.68
C SER A 48 -12.48 -7.54 -9.04
N LYS A 49 -13.23 -8.28 -9.87
CA LYS A 49 -14.16 -9.32 -9.39
C LYS A 49 -13.49 -10.32 -8.44
N LYS A 50 -12.24 -10.68 -8.71
CA LYS A 50 -11.46 -11.61 -7.87
C LYS A 50 -11.17 -11.02 -6.49
N THR A 51 -10.73 -9.76 -6.44
CA THR A 51 -10.45 -9.05 -5.18
C THR A 51 -11.71 -8.88 -4.35
N ILE A 52 -12.80 -8.40 -4.97
CA ILE A 52 -14.09 -8.23 -4.30
C ILE A 52 -14.63 -9.57 -3.76
N ALA A 53 -14.54 -10.65 -4.55
CA ALA A 53 -14.93 -11.99 -4.10
C ALA A 53 -14.11 -12.44 -2.88
N PHE A 54 -12.80 -12.17 -2.86
CA PHE A 54 -11.93 -12.46 -1.71
C PHE A 54 -12.33 -11.65 -0.46
N LEU A 55 -12.60 -10.35 -0.61
CA LEU A 55 -13.04 -9.49 0.51
C LEU A 55 -14.38 -9.96 1.08
N ASN A 56 -15.33 -10.35 0.23
CA ASN A 56 -16.61 -10.90 0.64
C ASN A 56 -16.46 -12.25 1.36
N ALA A 57 -15.66 -13.17 0.80
CA ALA A 57 -15.40 -14.48 1.40
C ALA A 57 -14.70 -14.38 2.76
N SER A 58 -13.83 -13.39 2.93
CA SER A 58 -13.15 -13.11 4.21
C SER A 58 -14.02 -12.40 5.25
N LYS A 59 -15.29 -12.09 4.92
CA LYS A 59 -16.26 -11.37 5.78
C LYS A 59 -15.74 -10.02 6.29
N MET A 60 -14.82 -9.43 5.54
CA MET A 60 -14.23 -8.14 5.88
C MET A 60 -15.19 -7.03 5.48
N LYS A 61 -15.42 -6.08 6.37
CA LYS A 61 -16.10 -4.83 6.01
C LYS A 61 -15.09 -3.97 5.26
N TYR A 62 -15.45 -3.47 4.09
CA TYR A 62 -14.61 -2.60 3.28
C TYR A 62 -15.45 -1.49 2.65
N VAL A 63 -14.83 -0.37 2.31
CA VAL A 63 -15.48 0.71 1.55
C VAL A 63 -15.62 0.24 0.10
N LYS A 64 -16.86 0.20 -0.39
CA LYS A 64 -17.12 -0.26 -1.75
C LYS A 64 -16.63 0.75 -2.79
N PRO A 65 -16.34 0.30 -4.02
CA PRO A 65 -15.92 1.20 -5.08
C PRO A 65 -16.89 2.36 -5.33
N GLU A 66 -18.19 2.12 -5.16
CA GLU A 66 -19.25 3.13 -5.36
C GLU A 66 -19.33 4.14 -4.21
N GLU A 67 -18.82 3.77 -3.02
CA GLU A 67 -18.77 4.62 -1.83
C GLU A 67 -17.47 5.45 -1.78
N TYR A 68 -16.48 5.10 -2.60
CA TYR A 68 -15.19 5.77 -2.66
C TYR A 68 -15.20 6.92 -3.67
N MET A 69 -14.60 8.06 -3.29
CA MET A 69 -14.53 9.21 -4.18
C MET A 69 -13.48 8.96 -5.29
N PRO A 70 -13.88 8.89 -6.58
CA PRO A 70 -12.95 8.57 -7.64
C PRO A 70 -11.91 9.68 -7.82
N LYS A 71 -10.64 9.28 -8.08
CA LYS A 71 -9.50 10.18 -8.34
C LYS A 71 -9.18 11.18 -7.21
N SER A 72 -9.51 10.83 -5.97
CA SER A 72 -9.26 11.69 -4.80
C SER A 72 -8.12 11.15 -3.93
N PRO A 73 -6.84 11.46 -4.24
CA PRO A 73 -5.71 11.05 -3.40
C PRO A 73 -5.77 11.67 -2.00
N HIS A 74 -6.45 12.80 -1.84
CA HIS A 74 -6.70 13.42 -0.54
C HIS A 74 -7.60 12.57 0.37
N ALA A 75 -8.43 11.69 -0.20
CA ALA A 75 -9.28 10.76 0.55
C ALA A 75 -8.53 9.47 0.95
N ALA A 76 -7.43 9.15 0.26
CA ALA A 76 -6.56 8.03 0.60
C ALA A 76 -5.55 8.45 1.66
N THR A 77 -5.75 8.03 2.92
CA THR A 77 -4.80 8.34 4.01
C THR A 77 -3.36 7.92 3.68
N MET A 78 -3.20 6.82 2.93
CA MET A 78 -1.90 6.35 2.46
C MET A 78 -1.21 7.37 1.53
N ASP A 79 -1.93 7.89 0.54
CA ASP A 79 -1.38 8.84 -0.45
C ASP A 79 -1.20 10.24 0.14
N TYR A 80 -2.18 10.71 0.91
CA TYR A 80 -2.15 12.04 1.51
C TYR A 80 -1.02 12.21 2.54
N SER A 81 -0.75 11.19 3.35
CA SER A 81 0.14 11.34 4.52
C SER A 81 1.28 10.32 4.52
N ILE A 82 0.96 9.02 4.55
CA ILE A 82 1.91 7.97 4.90
C ILE A 82 3.04 7.84 3.87
N TRP A 83 2.70 7.82 2.58
CA TRP A 83 3.70 7.73 1.51
C TRP A 83 4.57 8.98 1.43
N GLY A 84 4.00 10.17 1.66
CA GLY A 84 4.76 11.41 1.74
C GLY A 84 5.79 11.37 2.88
N TYR A 85 5.37 10.94 4.05
CA TYR A 85 6.23 10.78 5.23
C TYR A 85 7.34 9.74 5.01
N LEU A 86 7.02 8.57 4.46
CA LEU A 86 7.99 7.53 4.13
C LEU A 86 9.03 8.03 3.12
N LYS A 87 8.58 8.66 2.02
CA LYS A 87 9.46 9.24 1.01
C LYS A 87 10.38 10.29 1.61
N GLN A 88 9.87 11.19 2.45
CA GLN A 88 10.69 12.20 3.11
C GLN A 88 11.80 11.58 3.98
N ARG A 89 11.51 10.50 4.70
CA ARG A 89 12.50 9.79 5.52
C ARG A 89 13.52 9.03 4.70
N LEU A 90 13.09 8.35 3.65
CA LEU A 90 13.97 7.59 2.76
C LEU A 90 14.88 8.52 1.96
N ASN A 91 14.38 9.66 1.47
CA ASN A 91 15.17 10.64 0.72
C ASN A 91 16.28 11.31 1.54
N LYS A 92 16.19 11.28 2.88
CA LYS A 92 17.27 11.75 3.77
C LYS A 92 18.40 10.73 3.91
N GLN A 93 18.19 9.50 3.48
CA GLN A 93 19.17 8.42 3.55
C GLN A 93 19.81 8.22 2.16
N LYS A 94 21.12 7.97 2.12
CA LYS A 94 21.79 7.55 0.89
C LYS A 94 21.52 6.07 0.67
N ILE A 95 20.47 5.76 -0.08
CA ILE A 95 20.08 4.39 -0.43
C ILE A 95 20.52 4.14 -1.87
N GLY A 96 21.60 3.38 -2.05
CA GLY A 96 22.14 3.05 -3.37
C GLY A 96 21.63 1.70 -3.90
N SER A 97 21.06 0.87 -3.03
CA SER A 97 20.63 -0.48 -3.38
C SER A 97 19.33 -0.90 -2.69
N LEU A 98 18.65 -1.86 -3.31
CA LEU A 98 17.47 -2.50 -2.74
C LEU A 98 17.78 -3.26 -1.43
N SER A 99 18.99 -3.83 -1.34
CA SER A 99 19.44 -4.49 -0.11
C SER A 99 19.55 -3.51 1.05
N GLU A 100 20.03 -2.28 0.79
CA GLU A 100 20.02 -1.20 1.78
C GLU A 100 18.59 -0.78 2.12
N LEU A 101 17.69 -0.65 1.14
CA LEU A 101 16.28 -0.35 1.41
C LEU A 101 15.61 -1.40 2.32
N LYS A 102 15.87 -2.69 2.10
CA LYS A 102 15.37 -3.78 2.96
C LYS A 102 16.04 -3.77 4.35
N LYS A 103 17.32 -3.40 4.41
CA LYS A 103 18.10 -3.24 5.66
C LYS A 103 17.73 -1.98 6.43
N ILE A 104 17.16 -0.98 5.76
CA ILE A 104 16.35 0.08 6.38
C ILE A 104 15.05 -0.59 6.84
N HIS A 105 15.23 -1.55 7.75
CA HIS A 105 14.37 -1.77 8.86
C HIS A 105 14.11 -0.38 9.42
N ILE A 106 12.94 0.17 9.10
CA ILE A 106 12.37 1.21 9.95
C ILE A 106 12.18 0.48 11.28
N SER A 107 13.17 0.64 12.16
CA SER A 107 13.43 -0.20 13.32
C SER A 107 12.13 -0.50 14.07
N GLY A 108 11.68 -1.76 14.00
CA GLY A 108 10.45 -2.24 14.65
C GLY A 108 9.16 -2.25 13.82
N GLN A 109 9.20 -2.09 12.49
CA GLN A 109 8.00 -2.03 11.63
C GLN A 109 7.80 -3.28 10.76
N SER A 110 7.27 -4.36 11.34
CA SER A 110 6.93 -5.62 10.65
C SER A 110 5.74 -5.55 9.67
N TRP A 111 5.12 -4.37 9.52
CA TRP A 111 3.88 -4.13 8.78
C TRP A 111 4.08 -3.51 7.40
N ILE A 112 5.31 -3.12 7.04
CA ILE A 112 5.67 -2.69 5.69
C ILE A 112 6.35 -3.88 5.01
N LYS A 113 5.78 -4.41 3.92
CA LYS A 113 6.49 -5.36 3.06
C LYS A 113 6.76 -4.71 1.72
N PHE A 114 8.03 -4.72 1.36
CA PHE A 114 8.48 -4.39 0.03
C PHE A 114 8.14 -5.57 -0.89
N ILE A 115 7.10 -5.39 -1.72
CA ILE A 115 6.77 -6.35 -2.79
C ILE A 115 7.44 -5.86 -4.06
N LEU A 116 8.48 -6.57 -4.48
CA LEU A 116 9.16 -6.24 -5.73
C LEU A 116 8.31 -6.68 -6.90
N ILE A 117 7.70 -5.71 -7.55
CA ILE A 117 7.16 -5.89 -8.89
C ILE A 117 8.14 -5.19 -9.82
N LYS A 118 8.85 -5.98 -10.63
CA LYS A 118 9.63 -5.47 -11.75
C LYS A 118 8.61 -5.09 -12.82
N PHE A 119 8.55 -3.82 -13.18
CA PHE A 119 7.80 -3.34 -14.33
C PHE A 119 8.71 -3.40 -15.56
#